data_AF-A0A1G8E9U9-F1
#
_entry.id   AF-A0A1G8E9U9-F1
#
_cell.length_a   1.000
_cell.length_b   1.000
_cell.length_c   1.000
_cell.angle_alpha   90.00
_cell.angle_beta   90.00
_cell.angle_gamma   90.00
#
_symmetry.space_group_name_H-M   'P 1'
#
loop_
_entity.id
_entity.type
_entity.pdbx_description
1 polymer ?
#
loop_
_entity_poly.entity_id
_entity_poly.type
_entity_poly.pdbx_seq_one_letter_code
_entity_poly.pdbx_strand_id
1 'polypeptide(L)'
;MHDLDSQPNINVWDKPRPAGPPVSASLRQTNGQPISLNDFETFLRARMETAGGERLALLNAGEAETVGGLLDELAALYPGEAIGRLAREMAVRIYDRMGL
;
A
#
# COMPACT_ATOMS: atom_id res chain seq x y z
N MET A 1 -2.29 7.74 46.84
CA MET A 1 -1.88 8.88 45.99
C MET A 1 -0.74 8.34 45.13
N HIS A 2 -0.99 7.86 43.90
CA HIS A 2 -1.05 8.65 42.64
C HIS A 2 0.21 9.52 42.52
N ASP A 3 1.12 9.38 41.55
CA ASP A 3 1.00 9.21 40.09
C ASP A 3 2.34 8.65 39.53
N LEU A 4 2.33 7.68 38.60
CA LEU A 4 2.39 7.81 37.13
C LEU A 4 3.72 8.39 36.58
N ASP A 5 4.17 7.77 35.49
CA ASP A 5 5.22 8.19 34.56
C ASP A 5 6.69 7.87 34.88
N SER A 6 7.03 6.60 34.68
CA SER A 6 8.34 6.24 34.14
C SER A 6 8.16 5.22 33.03
N GLN A 7 7.59 5.68 31.91
CA GLN A 7 7.68 4.96 30.64
C GLN A 7 9.09 5.20 30.05
N PRO A 8 9.77 4.16 29.53
CA PRO A 8 10.93 4.37 28.69
C PRO A 8 10.46 5.11 27.43
N ASN A 9 11.05 6.26 27.16
CA ASN A 9 10.79 7.05 25.97
C ASN A 9 11.31 6.29 24.73
N ILE A 10 10.45 5.44 24.15
CA ILE A 10 10.73 4.72 22.91
C ILE A 10 10.47 5.68 21.73
N ASN A 11 11.24 6.76 21.66
CA ASN A 11 11.32 7.60 20.45
C ASN A 11 12.15 6.85 19.39
N VAL A 12 11.60 5.76 18.86
CA VAL A 12 12.17 4.99 17.74
C VAL A 12 11.76 5.59 16.38
N TRP A 13 10.93 6.64 16.36
CA TRP A 13 10.34 7.16 15.12
C TRP A 13 10.92 8.46 14.59
N ASP A 14 11.91 9.07 15.27
CA ASP A 14 12.54 10.31 14.80
C ASP A 14 13.85 10.06 14.04
N LYS A 15 13.78 9.11 13.10
CA LYS A 15 14.74 9.06 12.00
C LYS A 15 13.93 9.01 10.72
N PRO A 16 14.10 9.96 9.78
CA PRO A 16 13.66 9.71 8.42
C PRO A 16 14.31 8.39 8.01
N ARG A 17 13.47 7.37 7.79
CA ARG A 17 13.92 6.14 7.14
C ARG A 17 14.67 6.63 5.89
N PRO A 18 15.95 6.25 5.68
CA PRO A 18 16.58 6.57 4.41
C PRO A 18 15.58 6.10 3.37
N ALA A 19 15.17 7.00 2.47
CA ALA A 19 14.27 6.66 1.39
C ALA A 19 14.96 5.50 0.67
N GLY A 20 14.59 4.28 1.04
CA GLY A 20 15.02 3.09 0.35
C GLY A 20 14.65 3.35 -1.10
N PRO A 21 15.44 2.84 -2.05
CA PRO A 21 15.10 3.05 -3.44
C PRO A 21 13.62 2.65 -3.60
N PRO A 22 12.78 3.52 -4.21
CA PRO A 22 11.33 3.35 -4.20
C PRO A 22 11.00 1.93 -4.62
N VAL A 23 9.87 1.34 -4.20
CA VAL A 23 9.53 -0.06 -4.52
C VAL A 23 9.66 -0.37 -6.03
N SER A 24 9.51 0.66 -6.87
CA SER A 24 9.76 0.64 -8.32
C SER A 24 11.22 0.37 -8.75
N ALA A 25 12.21 0.55 -7.87
CA ALA A 25 13.62 0.31 -8.15
C ALA A 25 14.00 -1.18 -8.16
N SER A 26 13.21 -2.04 -7.53
CA SER A 26 13.39 -3.49 -7.55
C SER A 26 12.79 -4.13 -8.81
N LEU A 27 11.88 -3.41 -9.49
CA LEU A 27 11.23 -3.85 -10.71
C LEU A 27 11.91 -3.21 -11.91
N ARG A 28 12.37 -4.03 -12.84
CA ARG A 28 13.03 -3.56 -14.07
C ARG A 28 12.17 -3.83 -15.27
N GLN A 29 12.13 -2.86 -16.18
CA GLN A 29 11.66 -3.06 -17.55
C GLN A 29 12.53 -4.13 -18.25
N THR A 30 12.04 -4.68 -19.36
CA THR A 30 12.79 -5.66 -20.17
C THR A 30 14.11 -5.12 -20.73
N ASN A 31 14.24 -3.79 -20.83
CA ASN A 31 15.47 -3.08 -21.19
C ASN A 31 16.44 -2.87 -20.00
N GLY A 32 16.12 -3.39 -18.81
CA GLY A 32 16.94 -3.29 -17.61
C GLY A 32 16.82 -1.98 -16.83
N GLN A 33 16.06 -0.99 -17.29
CA GLN A 33 15.83 0.25 -16.55
C GLN A 33 14.85 0.03 -15.38
N PRO A 34 15.01 0.74 -14.25
CA PRO A 34 13.99 0.79 -13.21
C PRO A 34 12.65 1.18 -13.82
N ILE A 35 11.58 0.48 -13.46
CA ILE A 35 10.25 0.89 -13.90
C ILE A 35 9.90 2.23 -13.23
N SER A 36 9.30 3.16 -13.98
CA SER A 36 8.80 4.38 -13.36
C SER A 36 7.56 4.06 -12.52
N LEU A 37 7.26 4.92 -11.55
CA LEU A 37 6.06 4.77 -10.71
C LEU A 37 4.76 4.78 -11.54
N ASN A 38 4.71 5.63 -12.57
CA ASN A 38 3.56 5.74 -13.47
C ASN A 38 3.40 4.52 -14.37
N ASP A 39 4.51 4.01 -14.93
CA ASP A 39 4.46 2.80 -15.77
C ASP A 39 4.03 1.59 -14.94
N PHE A 40 4.47 1.52 -13.68
CA PHE A 40 4.06 0.47 -12.77
C PHE A 40 2.55 0.56 -12.43
N GLU A 41 2.02 1.76 -12.19
CA GLU A 41 0.58 1.99 -12.02
C GLU A 41 -0.22 1.54 -13.25
N THR A 42 0.23 1.92 -14.45
CA THR A 42 -0.43 1.53 -15.71
C THR A 42 -0.44 0.02 -15.89
N PHE A 43 0.68 -0.65 -15.59
CA PHE A 43 0.79 -2.10 -15.63
C PHE A 43 -0.18 -2.78 -14.65
N LEU A 44 -0.27 -2.28 -13.41
CA LEU A 44 -1.18 -2.82 -12.41
C LEU A 44 -2.64 -2.66 -12.83
N ARG A 45 -3.01 -1.49 -13.38
CA ARG A 45 -4.37 -1.22 -13.87
C ARG A 45 -4.76 -2.18 -15.00
N ALA A 46 -3.90 -2.37 -15.99
CA ALA A 46 -4.13 -3.32 -17.07
C ALA A 46 -4.26 -4.77 -16.57
N ARG A 47 -3.47 -5.16 -15.57
CA ARG A 47 -3.55 -6.48 -14.95
C ARG A 47 -4.85 -6.69 -14.18
N MET A 48 -5.38 -5.65 -13.53
CA MET A 48 -6.68 -5.71 -12.84
C MET A 48 -7.85 -5.86 -13.81
N GLU A 49 -7.80 -5.18 -14.95
CA GLU A 49 -8.83 -5.27 -15.99
C GLU A 49 -8.85 -6.63 -16.69
N THR A 50 -7.67 -7.24 -16.87
CA THR A 50 -7.51 -8.56 -17.49
C THR A 50 -7.73 -9.73 -16.53
N ALA A 51 -7.75 -9.50 -15.22
CA ALA A 51 -8.04 -10.51 -14.20
C ALA A 51 -9.55 -10.86 -14.18
N GLY A 52 -10.04 -11.48 -15.27
CA GLY A 52 -11.37 -12.07 -15.40
C GLY A 52 -11.44 -13.54 -14.98
N GLY A 53 -10.64 -13.95 -14.00
CA GLY A 53 -10.61 -15.32 -13.47
C GLY A 53 -11.66 -15.55 -12.39
N GLU A 54 -11.87 -16.83 -12.05
CA GLU A 54 -12.74 -17.24 -10.93
C GLU A 54 -12.37 -16.45 -9.66
N ARG A 55 -13.34 -15.71 -9.11
CA ARG A 55 -13.14 -14.86 -7.94
C ARG A 55 -12.97 -15.74 -6.70
N LEU A 56 -11.75 -16.16 -6.43
CA LEU A 56 -11.43 -16.88 -5.21
C LEU A 56 -11.65 -15.97 -4.00
N ALA A 57 -12.27 -16.51 -2.94
CA ALA A 57 -12.34 -15.87 -1.63
C ALA A 57 -10.96 -15.99 -0.98
N LEU A 58 -10.03 -15.13 -1.40
CA LEU A 58 -8.61 -15.21 -1.03
C LEU A 58 -8.32 -14.63 0.35
N LEU A 59 -9.19 -13.78 0.90
CA LEU A 59 -8.98 -13.09 2.18
C LEU A 59 -10.19 -13.31 3.08
N ASN A 60 -9.94 -13.67 4.33
CA ASN A 60 -10.94 -13.55 5.39
C ASN A 60 -11.15 -12.07 5.78
N ALA A 61 -12.16 -11.79 6.60
CA ALA A 61 -12.51 -10.41 6.95
C ALA A 61 -11.36 -9.61 7.59
N GLY A 62 -10.62 -10.22 8.52
CA GLY A 62 -9.49 -9.55 9.18
C GLY A 62 -8.30 -9.33 8.26
N GLU A 63 -8.05 -10.27 7.33
CA GLU A 63 -7.02 -10.10 6.30
C GLU A 63 -7.39 -9.00 5.31
N ALA A 64 -8.66 -8.92 4.92
CA ALA A 64 -9.16 -7.88 4.04
C ALA A 64 -9.05 -6.49 4.70
N GLU A 65 -9.42 -6.38 5.98
CA GLU A 65 -9.27 -5.13 6.75
C GLU A 65 -7.80 -4.70 6.84
N THR A 66 -6.90 -5.63 7.17
CA THR A 66 -5.46 -5.36 7.29
C THR A 66 -4.88 -4.89 5.95
N VAL A 67 -5.23 -5.55 4.84
CA VAL A 67 -4.76 -5.16 3.51
C VAL A 67 -5.34 -3.81 3.10
N GLY A 68 -6.61 -3.53 3.38
CA GLY A 68 -7.22 -2.22 3.16
C GLY A 68 -6.49 -1.11 3.89
N GLY A 69 -6.20 -1.31 5.19
CA GLY A 69 -5.46 -0.35 6.01
C GLY A 69 -4.05 -0.07 5.47
N LEU A 70 -3.31 -1.11 5.07
CA LEU A 70 -1.98 -0.96 4.46
C LEU A 70 -2.02 -0.16 3.15
N LEU A 71 -3.08 -0.34 2.35
CA LEU A 71 -3.27 0.42 1.12
C LEU A 71 -3.62 1.88 1.40
N ASP A 72 -4.37 2.16 2.46
CA ASP A 72 -4.63 3.54 2.91
C ASP A 72 -3.36 4.23 3.41
N GLU A 73 -2.50 3.52 4.15
CA GLU A 73 -1.18 4.04 4.53
C GLU A 73 -0.32 4.35 3.30
N LEU A 74 -0.32 3.46 2.30
CA LEU A 74 0.40 3.70 1.05
C LEU A 74 -0.15 4.92 0.29
N ALA A 75 -1.47 5.08 0.26
CA ALA A 75 -2.10 6.26 -0.33
C ALA A 75 -1.71 7.56 0.39
N ALA A 76 -1.61 7.51 1.72
CA ALA A 76 -1.19 8.64 2.54
C ALA A 76 0.29 9.01 2.36
N LEU A 77 1.15 8.03 2.05
CA LEU A 77 2.58 8.25 1.77
C LEU A 77 2.84 8.92 0.42
N TYR A 78 1.96 8.74 -0.56
CA TYR A 78 2.10 9.26 -1.92
C TYR A 78 0.90 10.12 -2.36
N PRO A 79 0.60 11.22 -1.64
CA PRO A 79 -0.59 12.03 -1.89
C PRO A 79 -0.50 12.73 -3.25
N GLY A 80 -1.54 12.56 -4.08
CA GLY A 80 -1.60 13.17 -5.41
C GLY A 80 -0.75 12.47 -6.47
N GLU A 81 -0.01 11.41 -6.12
CA GLU A 81 0.66 10.56 -7.09
C GLU A 81 -0.28 9.48 -7.64
N ALA A 82 0.03 8.98 -8.84
CA ALA A 82 -0.78 7.94 -9.48
C ALA A 82 -0.85 6.66 -8.64
N ILE A 83 0.26 6.27 -8.00
CA ILE A 83 0.30 5.09 -7.14
C ILE A 83 -0.55 5.25 -5.87
N GLY A 84 -0.58 6.45 -5.29
CA GLY A 84 -1.37 6.73 -4.09
C GLY A 84 -2.87 6.71 -4.40
N ARG A 85 -3.26 7.25 -5.57
CA ARG A 85 -4.63 7.13 -6.08
C ARG A 85 -5.03 5.67 -6.31
N LEU A 86 -4.18 4.89 -6.97
CA LEU A 86 -4.44 3.47 -7.20
C LEU A 86 -4.56 2.69 -5.88
N ALA A 87 -3.68 2.94 -4.91
CA ALA A 87 -3.72 2.32 -3.60
C ALA A 87 -5.06 2.60 -2.90
N ARG A 88 -5.51 3.85 -2.90
CA ARG A 88 -6.82 4.24 -2.34
C ARG A 88 -7.99 3.59 -3.09
N GLU A 89 -7.95 3.55 -4.42
CA GLU A 89 -8.95 2.86 -5.24
C GLU A 89 -9.04 1.37 -4.87
N MET A 90 -7.92 0.71 -4.60
CA MET A 90 -7.89 -0.69 -4.20
C MET A 90 -8.42 -0.89 -2.77
N ALA A 91 -8.06 -0.03 -1.82
CA ALA A 91 -8.56 -0.09 -0.44
C ALA A 91 -10.10 -0.02 -0.41
N VAL A 92 -10.67 0.95 -1.12
CA VAL A 92 -12.14 1.12 -1.21
C VAL A 92 -12.81 -0.14 -1.77
N ARG A 93 -12.28 -0.75 -2.83
CA ARG A 93 -12.84 -1.98 -3.39
C ARG A 93 -12.81 -3.17 -2.42
N ILE A 94 -11.83 -3.20 -1.51
CA ILE A 94 -11.75 -4.22 -0.47
C ILE A 94 -12.82 -3.96 0.60
N TYR A 95 -12.95 -2.71 1.07
CA TYR A 95 -13.98 -2.34 2.04
C TYR A 95 -15.41 -2.54 1.50
N ASP A 96 -15.67 -2.14 0.27
CA ASP A 96 -16.95 -2.38 -0.42
C ASP A 96 -17.30 -3.87 -0.44
N ARG A 97 -16.30 -4.74 -0.65
CA ARG A 97 -16.48 -6.20 -0.65
C ARG A 97 -16.74 -6.76 0.74
N MET A 98 -16.26 -6.09 1.79
CA MET A 98 -16.56 -6.42 3.18
C MET A 98 -17.90 -5.85 3.66
N GLY A 99 -18.46 -4.87 2.96
CA GLY A 99 -19.65 -4.13 3.38
C GLY A 99 -19.36 -3.04 4.41
N LEU A 100 -18.15 -2.45 4.38
CA LEU A 100 -17.69 -1.37 5.25
C LEU A 100 -17.72 -0.01 4.54
#